data_AF-A0A068WUI3-F1
#
_entry.id   AF-A0A068WUI3-F1
#
_cell.length_a   1.000
_cell.length_b   1.000
_cell.length_c   1.000
_cell.angle_alpha   90.00
_cell.angle_beta   90.00
_cell.angle_gamma   90.00
#
_symmetry.space_group_name_H-M   'P 1'
#
loop_
_entity.id
_entity.type
_entity.pdbx_description
1 polymer ?
#
loop_
_entity_poly.entity_id
_entity_poly.type
_entity_poly.pdbx_seq_one_letter_code
_entity_poly.pdbx_strand_id
1 'polypeptide(L)'
;MDRAGLVEPLVRPGKCDSAMEKVEAERVENVLKTTGAERVIANYLPGKLEEAGWNERMFEECRKWLRTNTASGQRVYYGQKVREEFREPEDVDPQELVEPLTKLGMSLVPKEVSTEVIEHIIKAIKENITN
;
A
#
# COMPACT_ATOMS: atom_id res chain seq x y z
N MET A 1 -26.28 24.98 41.79
CA MET A 1 -26.13 24.38 40.45
C MET A 1 -24.67 24.44 40.09
N ASP A 2 -24.02 23.29 40.05
CA ASP A 2 -22.58 23.19 39.88
C ASP A 2 -22.21 23.35 38.40
N ARG A 3 -21.44 24.39 38.08
CA ARG A 3 -21.06 24.74 36.69
C ARG A 3 -20.13 23.69 36.07
N ALA A 4 -19.45 22.88 36.88
CA ALA A 4 -18.53 21.84 36.42
C ALA A 4 -19.25 20.69 35.70
N GLY A 5 -20.47 20.32 36.14
CA GLY A 5 -21.25 19.24 35.52
C GLY A 5 -21.82 19.56 34.13
N LEU A 6 -21.85 20.84 33.75
CA LEU A 6 -22.32 21.28 32.42
C LEU A 6 -21.22 21.27 31.35
N VAL A 7 -19.94 21.21 31.74
CA VAL A 7 -18.80 21.27 30.81
C VAL A 7 -18.29 19.88 30.45
N GLU A 8 -18.56 18.88 31.29
CA GLU A 8 -18.13 17.50 31.10
C GLU A 8 -18.57 16.85 29.76
N PRO A 9 -19.77 17.13 29.22
CA PRO A 9 -20.17 16.63 27.90
C PRO A 9 -19.49 17.34 26.71
N LEU A 10 -18.99 18.57 26.90
CA LEU A 10 -18.39 19.39 25.84
C LEU A 10 -16.89 19.13 25.65
N VAL A 11 -16.24 18.46 26.61
CA VAL A 11 -14.80 18.16 26.61
C VAL A 11 -14.51 16.70 26.27
N ARG A 12 -15.54 15.84 26.13
CA ARG A 12 -15.33 14.49 25.62
C ARG A 12 -14.96 14.59 24.13
N PRO A 13 -13.77 14.12 23.71
CA PRO A 13 -13.56 13.83 22.30
C PRO A 13 -14.62 12.81 21.93
N GLY A 14 -15.47 13.15 20.96
CA GLY A 14 -16.47 12.21 20.46
C GLY A 14 -15.75 10.92 20.13
N LYS A 15 -16.05 9.85 20.87
CA LYS A 15 -15.75 8.50 20.40
C LYS A 15 -16.55 8.39 19.11
N CYS A 16 -15.92 8.62 17.97
CA CYS A 16 -16.50 8.24 16.69
C CYS A 16 -16.79 6.75 16.83
N ASP A 17 -18.08 6.41 16.83
CA ASP A 17 -18.51 5.03 16.94
C ASP A 17 -17.90 4.29 15.75
N SER A 18 -17.03 3.32 16.01
CA SER A 18 -16.41 2.49 14.98
C SER A 18 -17.43 1.82 14.03
N ALA A 19 -18.70 1.72 14.43
CA ALA A 19 -19.81 1.32 13.59
C ALA A 19 -20.18 2.39 12.55
N MET A 20 -20.16 3.67 12.93
CA MET A 20 -20.40 4.81 12.04
C MET A 20 -19.29 4.94 11.00
N GLU A 21 -18.02 4.76 11.39
CA GLU A 21 -16.88 4.74 10.47
C GLU A 21 -16.99 3.60 9.43
N LYS A 22 -17.49 2.43 9.82
CA LYS A 22 -17.72 1.30 8.90
C LYS A 22 -18.81 1.61 7.88
N VAL A 23 -19.93 2.18 8.33
CA VAL A 23 -21.03 2.57 7.43
C VAL A 23 -20.59 3.66 6.46
N GLU A 24 -19.79 4.62 6.92
CA GLU A 24 -19.21 5.65 6.06
C GLU A 24 -18.20 5.06 5.05
N ALA A 25 -17.36 4.12 5.47
CA ALA A 25 -16.44 3.41 4.59
C ALA A 25 -17.17 2.62 3.50
N GLU A 26 -18.22 1.88 3.86
CA GLU A 26 -19.07 1.16 2.91
C GLU A 26 -19.77 2.12 1.93
N ARG A 27 -20.23 3.29 2.41
CA ARG A 27 -20.83 4.32 1.55
C ARG A 27 -19.82 4.86 0.54
N VAL A 28 -18.59 5.14 0.98
CA VAL A 28 -17.49 5.59 0.09
C VAL A 28 -17.14 4.51 -0.93
N GLU A 29 -16.99 3.26 -0.50
CA GLU A 29 -16.70 2.14 -1.39
C GLU A 29 -17.78 1.97 -2.47
N ASN A 30 -19.05 2.06 -2.08
CA ASN A 30 -20.18 2.00 -3.00
C ASN A 30 -20.17 3.17 -4.00
N VAL A 31 -19.82 4.38 -3.57
CA VAL A 31 -19.68 5.54 -4.48
C VAL A 31 -18.54 5.32 -5.46
N LEU A 32 -17.37 4.86 -5.01
CA LEU A 32 -16.22 4.62 -5.89
C LEU A 32 -16.51 3.52 -6.93
N LYS A 33 -17.26 2.49 -6.55
CA LYS A 33 -17.72 1.42 -7.45
C LYS A 33 -18.75 1.92 -8.46
N THR A 34 -19.79 2.61 -8.00
CA THR A 34 -20.90 3.08 -8.86
C THR A 34 -20.49 4.17 -9.84
N THR A 35 -19.59 5.07 -9.43
CA THR A 35 -19.03 6.12 -10.30
C THR A 35 -17.96 5.60 -11.27
N GLY A 36 -17.45 4.38 -11.04
CA GLY A 36 -16.32 3.83 -11.80
C GLY A 36 -14.97 4.48 -11.46
N ALA A 37 -14.92 5.36 -10.46
CA ALA A 37 -13.69 6.02 -10.03
C ALA A 37 -12.60 5.02 -9.61
N GLU A 38 -13.00 3.90 -8.99
CA GLU A 38 -12.09 2.78 -8.67
C GLU A 38 -11.37 2.27 -9.92
N ARG A 39 -12.11 2.05 -11.01
CA ARG A 39 -11.55 1.53 -12.27
C ARG A 39 -10.65 2.56 -12.96
N VAL A 40 -11.01 3.84 -12.89
CA VAL A 40 -10.18 4.93 -13.42
C VAL A 40 -8.84 4.98 -12.68
N ILE A 41 -8.86 4.95 -11.35
CA ILE A 41 -7.66 4.95 -10.52
C ILE A 41 -6.82 3.69 -10.78
N ALA A 42 -7.45 2.52 -10.84
CA ALA A 42 -6.77 1.25 -11.10
C ALA A 42 -6.04 1.22 -12.46
N ASN A 43 -6.60 1.86 -13.48
CA ASN A 43 -5.96 1.97 -14.80
C ASN A 43 -4.87 3.05 -14.84
N TYR A 44 -5.00 4.09 -14.03
CA TYR A 44 -4.10 5.23 -13.99
C TYR A 44 -2.81 4.94 -13.22
N LEU A 45 -2.94 4.28 -12.06
CA LEU A 45 -1.87 4.09 -11.10
C LEU A 45 -0.64 3.36 -11.67
N PRO A 46 -0.77 2.27 -12.45
CA PRO A 46 0.38 1.56 -12.99
C PRO A 46 1.26 2.45 -13.88
N GLY A 47 0.64 3.25 -14.76
CA GLY A 47 1.37 4.17 -15.64
C GLY A 47 2.11 5.26 -14.87
N LYS A 48 1.49 5.81 -13.81
CA LYS A 48 2.16 6.83 -12.97
C LYS A 48 3.29 6.28 -12.13
N LEU A 49 3.15 5.05 -11.61
CA LEU A 49 4.23 4.39 -10.89
C LEU A 49 5.41 4.09 -11.83
N GLU A 50 5.13 3.72 -13.08
CA GLU A 50 6.15 3.53 -14.11
C GLU A 50 6.88 4.84 -14.45
N GLU A 51 6.14 5.90 -14.77
CA GLU A 51 6.70 7.23 -15.06
C GLU A 51 7.55 7.79 -13.91
N ALA A 52 7.17 7.50 -12.66
CA ALA A 52 7.91 7.92 -11.49
C ALA A 52 9.09 6.98 -11.13
N GLY A 53 9.39 5.99 -11.97
CA GLY A 53 10.50 5.05 -11.77
C GLY A 53 10.32 4.14 -10.54
N TRP A 54 9.08 3.93 -10.08
CA TRP A 54 8.81 3.01 -8.96
C TRP A 54 9.05 1.55 -9.38
N ASN A 55 8.64 1.17 -10.60
CA ASN A 55 8.85 -0.18 -11.13
C ASN A 55 10.34 -0.56 -11.16
N GLU A 56 11.19 0.35 -11.63
CA GLU A 56 12.64 0.13 -11.69
C GLU A 56 13.24 -0.05 -10.30
N ARG A 57 12.87 0.82 -9.36
CA ARG A 57 13.30 0.73 -7.95
C ARG A 57 12.85 -0.58 -7.31
N MET A 58 11.59 -0.98 -7.51
CA MET A 58 11.09 -2.26 -7.00
C MET A 58 11.80 -3.46 -7.61
N PHE A 59 12.10 -3.40 -8.90
CA PHE A 59 12.84 -4.45 -9.58
C PHE A 59 14.27 -4.61 -9.02
N GLU A 60 14.92 -3.51 -8.65
CA GLU A 60 16.20 -3.56 -7.94
C GLU A 60 16.09 -4.19 -6.56
N GLU A 61 15.07 -3.85 -5.78
CA GLU A 61 14.85 -4.44 -4.46
C GLU A 61 14.56 -5.94 -4.56
N CYS A 62 13.77 -6.38 -5.54
CA CYS A 62 13.58 -7.80 -5.84
C CYS A 62 14.92 -8.49 -6.15
N ARG A 63 15.77 -7.88 -6.98
CA ARG A 63 17.10 -8.43 -7.31
C ARG A 63 18.01 -8.50 -6.09
N LYS A 64 18.01 -7.48 -5.22
CA LYS A 64 18.79 -7.48 -3.97
C LYS A 64 18.33 -8.59 -3.03
N TRP A 65 17.02 -8.75 -2.89
CA TRP A 65 16.45 -9.81 -2.08
C TRP A 65 16.83 -11.19 -2.62
N LEU A 66 16.68 -11.42 -3.93
CA LEU A 66 17.05 -12.69 -4.55
C LEU A 66 18.53 -13.01 -4.35
N ARG A 67 19.43 -12.05 -4.59
CA ARG A 67 20.88 -12.26 -4.34
C ARG A 67 21.18 -12.62 -2.89
N THR A 68 20.47 -12.02 -1.94
CA THR A 68 20.70 -12.25 -0.52
C THR A 68 20.20 -13.61 -0.07
N ASN A 69 19.09 -14.09 -0.64
CA ASN A 69 18.37 -15.27 -0.16
C ASN A 69 18.58 -16.53 -1.03
N THR A 70 19.26 -16.40 -2.17
CA THR A 70 19.48 -17.50 -3.13
C THR A 70 20.96 -17.71 -3.40
N ALA A 71 21.29 -18.81 -4.08
CA ALA A 71 22.64 -19.12 -4.53
C ALA A 71 23.25 -18.02 -5.41
N SER A 72 22.43 -17.18 -6.06
CA SER A 72 22.87 -16.15 -7.01
C SER A 72 23.74 -15.03 -6.41
N GLY A 73 23.69 -14.79 -5.09
CA GLY A 73 24.55 -13.80 -4.44
C GLY A 73 25.62 -14.38 -3.52
N GLN A 74 25.73 -15.71 -3.44
CA GLN A 74 26.74 -16.36 -2.60
C GLN A 74 28.09 -16.42 -3.33
N ARG A 75 29.18 -16.14 -2.59
CA ARG A 75 30.54 -16.25 -3.14
C ARG A 75 30.91 -17.73 -3.28
N VAL A 76 31.20 -18.15 -4.50
CA VAL A 76 31.71 -19.51 -4.77
C VAL A 76 33.22 -19.53 -4.48
N TYR A 77 33.63 -20.19 -3.39
CA TYR A 77 35.04 -20.54 -3.18
C TYR A 77 35.35 -21.87 -3.89
N TYR A 78 36.58 -22.01 -4.40
CA TYR A 78 36.97 -23.19 -5.16
C TYR A 78 36.75 -24.48 -4.34
N GLY A 79 35.88 -25.37 -4.81
CA GLY A 79 35.49 -26.63 -4.14
C GLY A 79 34.19 -26.60 -3.34
N GLN A 80 33.52 -25.45 -3.19
CA GLN A 80 32.26 -25.33 -2.43
C GLN A 80 31.03 -25.60 -3.31
N LYS A 81 30.15 -26.52 -2.87
CA LYS A 81 28.87 -26.80 -3.53
C LYS A 81 27.76 -25.92 -2.95
N VAL A 82 27.64 -24.69 -3.44
CA VAL A 82 26.63 -23.70 -2.99
C VAL A 82 25.19 -24.24 -3.05
N ARG A 83 24.91 -25.13 -4.02
CA ARG A 83 23.58 -25.74 -4.21
C ARG A 83 23.11 -26.66 -3.07
N GLU A 84 24.01 -27.10 -2.18
CA GLU A 84 23.61 -27.94 -1.04
C GLU A 84 23.02 -27.11 0.10
N GLU A 85 23.30 -25.81 0.17
CA GLU A 85 22.84 -24.90 1.24
C GLU A 85 21.85 -23.83 0.76
N PHE A 86 21.89 -23.44 -0.52
CA PHE A 86 21.05 -22.37 -1.07
C PHE A 86 20.31 -22.82 -2.34
N ARG A 87 19.02 -22.47 -2.41
CA ARG A 87 18.16 -22.68 -3.59
C ARG A 87 18.58 -21.77 -4.75
N GLU A 88 18.36 -22.22 -5.98
CA GLU A 88 18.45 -21.36 -7.16
C GLU A 88 17.29 -20.35 -7.16
N PRO A 89 17.44 -19.16 -7.77
CA PRO A 89 16.36 -18.17 -7.85
C PRO A 89 15.06 -18.69 -8.47
N GLU A 90 15.17 -19.65 -9.39
CA GLU A 90 14.03 -20.25 -10.11
C GLU A 90 13.19 -21.16 -9.20
N ASP A 91 13.77 -21.66 -8.11
CA ASP A 91 13.12 -22.56 -7.15
C ASP A 91 12.45 -21.80 -5.97
N VAL A 92 12.50 -20.47 -5.98
CA VAL A 92 11.88 -19.63 -4.94
C VAL A 92 10.41 -19.40 -5.27
N ASP A 93 9.53 -19.66 -4.29
CA ASP A 93 8.12 -19.29 -4.42
C ASP A 93 7.98 -17.75 -4.50
N PRO A 94 7.30 -17.21 -5.52
CA PRO A 94 7.04 -15.78 -5.63
C PRO A 94 6.45 -15.14 -4.36
N GLN A 95 5.68 -15.87 -3.55
CA GLN A 95 5.15 -15.34 -2.29
C GLN A 95 6.26 -15.03 -1.27
N GLU A 96 7.30 -15.85 -1.20
CA GLU A 96 8.46 -15.61 -0.31
C GLU A 96 9.17 -14.30 -0.66
N LEU A 97 9.12 -13.88 -1.94
CA LEU A 97 9.65 -12.60 -2.41
C LEU A 97 8.68 -11.45 -2.14
N VAL A 98 7.38 -11.64 -2.41
CA VAL A 98 6.36 -10.58 -2.35
C VAL A 98 6.06 -10.14 -0.92
N GLU A 99 5.91 -11.07 0.02
CA GLU A 99 5.56 -10.77 1.42
C GLU A 99 6.51 -9.74 2.08
N PRO A 100 7.84 -9.93 2.08
CA PRO A 100 8.75 -8.97 2.70
C PRO A 100 8.82 -7.65 1.93
N LEU A 101 8.64 -7.67 0.61
CA LEU A 101 8.77 -6.49 -0.24
C LEU A 101 7.49 -5.65 -0.32
N THR A 102 6.34 -6.17 0.10
CA THR A 102 5.06 -5.45 0.02
C THR A 102 5.09 -4.14 0.83
N LYS A 103 5.53 -4.20 2.09
CA LYS A 103 5.62 -2.99 2.94
C LYS A 103 6.64 -1.99 2.40
N LEU A 104 7.75 -2.49 1.87
CA LEU A 104 8.77 -1.65 1.22
C LEU A 104 8.20 -0.96 -0.01
N GLY A 105 7.50 -1.71 -0.87
CA GLY A 105 6.86 -1.16 -2.07
C GLY A 105 5.88 -0.04 -1.76
N MET A 106 5.06 -0.20 -0.73
CA MET A 106 4.16 0.86 -0.24
C MET A 106 4.93 2.11 0.23
N SER A 107 6.06 1.93 0.92
CA SER A 107 6.89 3.05 1.40
C SER A 107 7.66 3.79 0.30
N LEU A 108 7.92 3.10 -0.83
CA LEU A 108 8.65 3.66 -1.97
C LEU A 108 7.74 4.44 -2.94
N VAL A 109 6.41 4.37 -2.77
CA VAL A 109 5.48 5.13 -3.59
C VAL A 109 5.79 6.62 -3.46
N PRO A 110 6.01 7.34 -4.57
CA PRO A 110 6.21 8.77 -4.55
C PRO A 110 5.03 9.49 -3.88
N LYS A 111 5.34 10.51 -3.08
CA LYS A 111 4.31 11.27 -2.36
C LYS A 111 3.37 11.96 -3.33
N GLU A 112 3.89 12.42 -4.46
CA GLU A 112 3.16 13.12 -5.52
C GLU A 112 2.06 12.22 -6.09
N VAL A 113 2.40 10.96 -6.41
CA VAL A 113 1.45 9.96 -6.91
C VAL A 113 0.39 9.65 -5.84
N SER A 114 0.81 9.53 -4.58
CA SER A 114 -0.13 9.26 -3.46
C SER A 114 -1.12 10.41 -3.26
N THR A 115 -0.63 11.65 -3.26
CA THR A 115 -1.45 12.86 -3.11
C THR A 115 -2.45 12.98 -4.26
N GLU A 116 -2.02 12.79 -5.51
CA GLU A 116 -2.91 12.89 -6.67
C GLU A 116 -4.04 11.86 -6.63
N VAL A 117 -3.73 10.61 -6.25
CA VAL A 117 -4.75 9.56 -6.10
C VAL A 117 -5.75 9.92 -4.99
N ILE A 118 -5.26 10.43 -3.86
CA ILE A 118 -6.11 10.89 -2.75
C ILE A 118 -7.03 12.03 -3.22
N GLU A 119 -6.49 13.00 -3.97
CA GLU A 119 -7.28 14.11 -4.52
C GLU A 119 -8.38 13.62 -5.47
N HIS A 120 -8.08 12.64 -6.33
CA HIS A 120 -9.06 11.99 -7.19
C HIS A 120 -10.17 11.29 -6.41
N ILE A 121 -9.83 10.57 -5.32
CA ILE A 121 -10.80 9.93 -4.44
C ILE A 121 -11.67 10.98 -3.75
N ILE A 122 -11.07 12.02 -3.17
CA ILE A 122 -11.79 13.10 -2.49
C ILE A 122 -12.74 13.81 -3.47
N LYS A 123 -12.30 14.06 -4.70
CA LYS A 123 -13.14 14.65 -5.74
C LYS A 123 -14.36 13.78 -6.05
N ALA A 124 -14.14 12.48 -6.30
CA ALA A 124 -15.22 11.53 -6.56
C ALA A 124 -16.22 11.46 -5.40
N ILE A 125 -15.74 11.48 -4.16
CA ILE A 125 -16.59 11.50 -2.95
C ILE A 125 -17.41 12.79 -2.87
N LYS A 126 -16.77 13.96 -2.99
CA LYS A 126 -17.45 15.26 -2.89
C LYS A 126 -18.53 15.44 -3.95
N GLU A 127 -18.28 14.98 -5.17
CA GLU A 127 -19.25 15.10 -6.27
C GLU A 127 -20.48 14.21 -6.07
N ASN A 128 -20.40 13.15 -5.24
CA ASN A 128 -21.44 12.11 -5.15
C ASN A 128 -22.05 11.88 -3.75
N ILE A 129 -21.43 12.37 -2.68
CA ILE A 129 -21.94 12.25 -1.29
C ILE A 129 -22.57 13.55 -0.78
N THR A 130 -22.25 14.70 -1.38
CA THR A 130 -22.66 16.03 -0.90
C THR A 130 -23.99 16.54 -1.51
N ASN A 131 -24.74 15.68 -2.21
CA ASN A 131 -26.14 15.88 -2.62
C ASN A 131 -27.05 14.92 -1.83
#